data_AF-A0A382V3J7-F1
#
_entry.id   AF-A0A382V3J7-F1
#
_cell.length_a   1.000
_cell.length_b   1.000
_cell.length_c   1.000
_cell.angle_alpha   90.00
_cell.angle_beta   90.00
_cell.angle_gamma   90.00
#
_symmetry.space_group_name_H-M   'P 1'
#
loop_
_entity.id
_entity.type
_entity.pdbx_description
1 polymer ?
#
loop_
_entity_poly.entity_id
_entity_poly.type
_entity_poly.pdbx_seq_one_letter_code
_entity_poly.pdbx_strand_id
1 'polypeptide(L)'
;VRPIENYPGFYISKNGEIFSTARGKGIVKRKSTSTIDGYKRIKLTSMGETLRIHREVLKAFDRLPNKGEICRHLDGNPKNNHVSNL
;
A
#
# COMPACT_ATOMS: atom_id res chain seq x y z
N VAL A 1 0.39 8.88 8.63
CA VAL A 1 -0.14 8.01 7.55
C VAL A 1 -1.02 8.85 6.62
N ARG A 2 -1.27 8.42 5.39
CA ARG A 2 -2.20 9.07 4.45
C ARG A 2 -3.35 8.12 4.08
N PRO A 3 -4.54 8.62 3.73
CA PRO A 3 -5.65 7.77 3.30
C PRO A 3 -5.29 7.05 1.99
N ILE A 4 -5.84 5.84 1.81
CA ILE A 4 -5.80 5.14 0.52
C ILE A 4 -7.04 5.56 -0.26
N GLU A 5 -6.84 6.13 -1.44
CA GLU A 5 -7.93 6.63 -2.28
C GLU A 5 -8.90 5.51 -2.67
N ASN A 6 -10.21 5.80 -2.63
CA ASN A 6 -11.32 4.84 -2.82
C ASN A 6 -11.49 3.78 -1.71
N TYR A 7 -10.69 3.82 -0.63
CA TYR A 7 -10.81 2.88 0.49
C TYR A 7 -10.98 3.61 1.82
N PRO A 8 -12.19 4.15 2.11
CA PRO A 8 -12.46 4.85 3.35
C PRO A 8 -12.08 4.02 4.59
N GLY A 9 -11.41 4.67 5.54
CA GLY A 9 -10.96 4.01 6.77
C GLY A 9 -9.68 3.18 6.62
N PHE A 10 -9.08 3.11 5.43
CA PHE A 10 -7.74 2.53 5.22
C PHE A 10 -6.69 3.62 5.01
N TYR A 11 -5.50 3.39 5.58
CA TYR A 11 -4.39 4.33 5.55
C TYR A 11 -3.08 3.61 5.26
N ILE A 12 -2.11 4.35 4.72
CA ILE A 12 -0.78 3.84 4.40
C ILE A 12 0.33 4.75 4.93
N SER A 13 1.42 4.17 5.43
CA SER A 13 2.65 4.91 5.81
C SER A 13 3.61 5.05 4.64
N LYS A 14 4.59 5.96 4.76
CA LYS A 14 5.69 6.11 3.79
C LYS A 14 6.49 4.82 3.60
N ASN A 15 6.47 3.89 4.56
CA ASN A 15 7.18 2.59 4.55
C ASN A 15 6.33 1.46 3.96
N GLY A 16 5.10 1.75 3.50
CA GLY A 16 4.18 0.73 3.00
C GLY A 16 3.50 -0.10 4.08
N GLU A 17 3.35 0.42 5.31
CA GLU A 17 2.51 -0.24 6.32
C GLU A 17 1.06 0.21 6.16
N ILE A 18 0.13 -0.74 6.20
CA ILE A 18 -1.30 -0.47 6.08
C ILE A 18 -1.93 -0.40 7.45
N PHE A 19 -2.88 0.51 7.62
CA PHE A 19 -3.67 0.68 8.83
C PHE A 19 -5.15 0.77 8.50
N SER A 20 -6.03 0.44 9.45
CA SER A 20 -7.48 0.55 9.27
C SER A 20 -8.20 1.01 10.54
N THR A 21 -9.35 1.67 10.39
CA THR A 21 -10.27 2.02 11.49
C THR A 21 -11.37 0.99 11.76
N ALA A 22 -11.47 -0.06 10.94
CA ALA A 22 -12.55 -1.06 10.98
C ALA A 22 -12.74 -1.81 12.32
N ARG A 23 -11.78 -1.72 13.27
CA ARG A 23 -11.84 -2.41 14.56
C ARG A 23 -12.40 -1.55 15.70
N GLY A 24 -12.88 -0.33 15.42
CA GLY A 24 -13.52 0.55 16.43
C GLY A 24 -12.60 1.06 17.55
N LYS A 25 -11.31 0.68 17.54
CA LYS A 25 -10.30 1.06 18.55
C LYS A 25 -9.27 2.05 17.97
N GLY A 26 -9.72 2.96 17.09
CA GLY A 26 -8.83 3.87 16.36
C GLY A 26 -8.12 3.20 15.17
N ILE A 27 -7.00 3.79 14.74
CA ILE A 27 -6.22 3.34 13.58
C ILE A 27 -5.28 2.19 13.99
N VAL A 28 -5.52 0.99 13.44
CA VAL A 28 -4.77 -0.22 13.79
C VAL A 28 -3.99 -0.74 12.59
N LYS A 29 -2.72 -1.12 12.80
CA LYS A 29 -1.86 -1.72 11.77
C LYS A 29 -2.44 -3.06 11.30
N ARG A 30 -2.45 -3.27 9.98
CA ARG A 30 -2.91 -4.48 9.31
C ARG A 30 -1.73 -5.34 8.86
N LYS A 31 -1.91 -6.66 8.91
CA LYS A 31 -0.91 -7.61 8.41
C LYS A 31 -1.00 -7.65 6.88
N SER A 32 0.09 -7.32 6.22
CA SER A 32 0.28 -7.55 4.79
C SER A 32 0.83 -8.95 4.53
N THR A 33 0.61 -9.48 3.33
CA THR A 33 1.27 -10.70 2.85
C THR A 33 2.18 -10.37 1.68
N SER A 34 3.12 -11.25 1.37
CA SER A 34 3.92 -11.15 0.14
C SER A 34 3.35 -12.09 -0.92
N THR A 35 3.49 -11.69 -2.17
CA THR A 35 3.31 -12.60 -3.32
C THR A 35 4.55 -13.48 -3.50
N ILE A 36 4.45 -14.47 -4.38
CA ILE A 36 5.53 -15.44 -4.63
C ILE A 36 6.81 -14.76 -5.17
N ASP A 37 6.65 -13.68 -5.92
CA ASP A 37 7.68 -12.76 -6.43
C ASP A 37 8.12 -11.68 -5.40
N GLY A 38 7.69 -11.79 -4.14
CA GLY A 38 8.19 -10.99 -3.03
C GLY A 38 7.46 -9.66 -2.75
N TYR A 39 6.68 -9.14 -3.70
CA TYR A 39 5.96 -7.87 -3.51
C TYR A 39 4.90 -7.95 -2.40
N LYS A 40 4.86 -6.92 -1.56
CA LYS A 40 3.83 -6.85 -0.51
C LYS A 40 2.45 -6.49 -1.09
N ARG A 41 1.42 -7.15 -0.55
CA ARG A 41 0.00 -6.93 -0.86
C ARG A 41 -0.85 -6.96 0.41
N ILE A 42 -2.04 -6.40 0.31
CA ILE A 42 -3.10 -6.57 1.31
C ILE A 42 -4.39 -7.01 0.64
N LYS A 43 -5.05 -8.02 1.21
CA LYS A 43 -6.40 -8.44 0.80
C LYS A 43 -7.42 -7.69 1.65
N LEU A 44 -8.29 -6.94 1.00
CA LEU A 44 -9.41 -6.24 1.62
C LEU A 44 -10.64 -7.14 1.56
N THR A 45 -10.75 -8.08 2.50
CA THR A 45 -11.77 -9.15 2.47
C THR A 45 -13.20 -8.63 2.32
N SER A 46 -13.54 -7.50 2.95
CA SER A 46 -14.87 -6.89 2.87
C SER A 46 -15.22 -6.35 1.48
N MET A 47 -14.22 -6.05 0.65
CA MET A 47 -14.42 -5.54 -0.72
C MET A 47 -14.06 -6.57 -1.79
N GLY A 48 -13.50 -7.73 -1.41
CA GLY A 48 -13.05 -8.74 -2.36
C GLY A 48 -11.78 -8.36 -3.14
N GLU A 49 -11.15 -7.23 -2.83
CA GLU A 49 -10.03 -6.69 -3.61
C GLU A 49 -8.67 -6.98 -2.97
N THR A 50 -7.61 -6.88 -3.78
CA THR A 50 -6.22 -7.01 -3.34
C THR A 50 -5.39 -5.84 -3.86
N LEU A 51 -4.80 -5.09 -2.94
CA LEU A 51 -3.98 -3.92 -3.25
C LEU A 51 -2.49 -4.27 -3.21
N ARG A 52 -1.72 -3.68 -4.12
CA ARG A 52 -0.25 -3.76 -4.15
C ARG A 52 0.32 -2.58 -3.38
N ILE A 53 1.09 -2.86 -2.33
CA ILE A 53 1.52 -1.83 -1.37
C ILE A 53 2.35 -0.73 -2.02
N HIS A 54 3.33 -1.08 -2.86
CA HIS A 54 4.17 -0.09 -3.54
C HIS A 54 3.35 0.92 -4.37
N ARG A 55 2.30 0.46 -5.06
CA ARG A 55 1.44 1.35 -5.86
C ARG A 55 0.66 2.30 -4.96
N GLU A 56 0.11 1.80 -3.87
CA GLU A 56 -0.66 2.62 -2.94
C GLU A 56 0.22 3.64 -2.19
N VAL A 57 1.52 3.34 -1.97
CA VAL A 57 2.45 4.33 -1.40
C VAL A 57 2.64 5.50 -2.36
N LEU A 58 2.93 5.24 -3.65
CA LEU A 58 3.10 6.30 -4.64
C LEU A 58 1.83 7.13 -4.82
N LYS A 59 0.67 6.48 -4.96
CA LYS A 59 -0.62 7.20 -5.07
C LYS A 59 -0.86 8.13 -3.88
N ALA A 60 -0.51 7.71 -2.67
CA ALA A 60 -0.75 8.48 -1.46
C ALA A 60 0.28 9.60 -1.24
N PHE A 61 1.55 9.39 -1.59
CA PHE A 61 2.65 10.29 -1.21
C PHE A 61 3.35 11.02 -2.37
N ASP A 62 3.11 10.62 -3.61
CA ASP A 62 3.62 11.25 -4.83
C ASP A 62 2.45 11.74 -5.70
N ARG A 63 1.91 10.87 -6.57
CA ARG A 63 0.76 11.16 -7.43
C ARG A 63 0.11 9.89 -7.99
N LEU A 64 -1.03 10.07 -8.65
CA LEU A 64 -1.62 9.02 -9.48
C LEU A 64 -0.72 8.72 -10.70
N PRO A 65 -0.57 7.44 -11.08
CA PRO A 65 0.23 7.05 -12.24
C PRO A 65 -0.48 7.47 -13.54
N ASN A 66 0.30 7.99 -14.50
CA ASN A 66 -0.17 8.21 -15.86
C ASN A 66 -0.34 6.87 -16.60
N LYS A 67 -1.09 6.90 -17.71
CA LYS A 67 -1.30 5.71 -18.55
C LYS A 67 0.06 5.17 -19.04
N GLY A 68 0.35 3.91 -18.71
CA GLY A 68 1.58 3.22 -19.11
C GLY A 68 2.73 3.29 -18.10
N GLU A 69 2.60 4.11 -17.03
CA GLU A 69 3.61 4.13 -15.97
C GLU A 69 3.55 2.88 -15.10
N ILE A 70 4.73 2.40 -14.72
CA ILE A 70 4.92 1.29 -13.80
C ILE A 70 5.76 1.76 -12.61
N CYS A 71 5.39 1.31 -11.40
CA CYS A 71 6.20 1.53 -10.21
C CYS A 71 7.42 0.60 -10.23
N ARG A 72 8.58 1.10 -9.80
CA ARG A 72 9.83 0.34 -9.74
C ARG A 72 10.50 0.54 -8.39
N HIS A 73 11.09 -0.53 -7.86
CA HIS A 73 11.95 -0.46 -6.70
C HIS A 73 13.37 -0.10 -7.15
N LEU A 74 13.88 1.07 -6.74
CA LEU A 74 15.19 1.57 -7.17
C LEU A 74 16.34 0.65 -6.75
N ASP A 75 16.22 0.00 -5.59
CA ASP A 75 17.17 -0.97 -5.05
C ASP A 75 16.96 -2.41 -5.53
N GLY A 76 15.95 -2.65 -6.38
CA GLY A 76 15.57 -4.00 -6.82
C GLY A 76 14.96 -4.90 -5.73
N ASN A 77 14.72 -4.38 -4.52
CA ASN A 77 14.17 -5.13 -3.41
C ASN A 77 12.65 -4.89 -3.27
N PRO A 78 11.79 -5.86 -3.65
CA PRO A 78 10.32 -5.68 -3.62
C PRO A 78 9.74 -5.52 -2.20
N LYS A 79 10.54 -5.75 -1.15
CA LYS A 79 10.15 -5.56 0.25
C LYS A 79 10.37 -4.13 0.74
N ASN A 80 11.28 -3.37 0.12
CA ASN A 80 11.58 -1.99 0.49
C ASN A 80 10.58 -1.02 -0.15
N ASN A 81 9.45 -0.81 0.52
CA ASN A 81 8.36 0.02 0.03
C ASN A 81 8.42 1.46 0.59
N HIS A 82 9.61 1.94 0.96
CA HIS A 82 9.78 3.34 1.33
C HIS A 82 9.53 4.23 0.12
N VAL A 83 8.76 5.32 0.24
CA VAL A 83 8.41 6.20 -0.90
C VAL A 83 9.62 6.68 -1.70
N SER A 84 10.77 6.93 -1.07
CA SER A 84 11.99 7.35 -1.77
C SER A 84 12.69 6.22 -2.54
N ASN A 85 12.22 4.98 -2.41
CA ASN A 85 12.74 3.80 -3.11
C ASN A 85 11.79 3.32 -4.22
N LEU A 86 10.64 3.99 -4.42
CA LEU A 86 9.58 3.59 -5.34
C LEU A 86 9.47 4.49 -6.57
#